data_AF-A0A952K5I5-F1
#
_entry.id   AF-A0A952K5I5-F1
#
_cell.length_a   1.000
_cell.length_b   1.000
_cell.length_c   1.000
_cell.angle_alpha   90.00
_cell.angle_beta   90.00
_cell.angle_gamma   90.00
#
_symmetry.space_group_name_H-M   'P 1'
#
loop_
_entity.id
_entity.type
_entity.pdbx_description
1 polymer ?
#
loop_
_entity_poly.entity_id
_entity_poly.type
_entity_poly.pdbx_seq_one_letter_code
_entity_poly.pdbx_strand_id
1 'polypeptide(L)' 'MPTTALRICPLCEATCGLTLTISDGRVTGARGDREDVFSKGFICPKGASFAELDNDPDRLTRPLVRRDGQLTEANWD' A
#
# COMPACT_ATOMS: atom_id res chain seq x y z
N MET A 1 -2.65 -15.56 -12.80
CA MET A 1 -4.04 -15.06 -12.70
C MET A 1 -4.09 -14.06 -11.56
N PRO A 2 -4.84 -12.96 -11.68
CA PRO A 2 -4.98 -12.00 -10.58
C PRO A 2 -5.66 -12.66 -9.38
N THR A 3 -5.18 -12.37 -8.17
CA THR A 3 -5.79 -12.77 -6.90
C THR A 3 -6.34 -11.55 -6.18
N THR A 4 -7.25 -11.76 -5.23
CA THR A 4 -7.74 -10.69 -4.35
C THR A 4 -7.29 -10.88 -2.91
N ALA A 5 -7.10 -9.79 -2.19
CA ALA A 5 -6.81 -9.78 -0.76
C ALA A 5 -7.56 -8.65 -0.05
N LEU A 6 -7.95 -8.89 1.20
CA LEU A 6 -8.56 -7.87 2.05
C LEU A 6 -7.48 -7.12 2.83
N ARG A 7 -7.63 -5.80 2.94
CA ARG A 7 -6.69 -4.94 3.65
C ARG A 7 -7.40 -3.76 4.30
N ILE A 8 -6.96 -3.37 5.49
CA ILE A 8 -7.35 -2.10 6.10
C ILE A 8 -6.54 -0.99 5.43
N CYS A 9 -7.20 0.04 4.92
CA CYS A 9 -6.56 1.22 4.34
C CYS A 9 -5.63 1.87 5.39
N PRO A 10 -4.31 1.99 5.12
CA PRO A 10 -3.35 2.48 6.12
C PRO A 10 -3.14 4.00 6.09
N LEU A 11 -3.90 4.75 5.27
CA LEU A 11 -3.58 6.15 4.95
C LEU A 11 -4.09 7.17 5.96
N CYS A 12 -5.14 6.85 6.70
CA CYS A 12 -5.66 7.69 7.78
C CYS A 12 -6.32 6.82 8.84
N GLU A 13 -6.66 7.44 9.96
CA GLU A 13 -7.23 6.83 11.15
C GLU A 13 -8.65 6.25 10.97
N ALA A 14 -9.30 6.53 9.83
CA ALA A 14 -10.63 6.01 9.52
C ALA A 14 -10.63 4.50 9.24
N THR A 15 -9.50 3.92 8.82
CA THR A 15 -9.33 2.46 8.68
C THR A 15 -10.36 1.77 7.75
N CYS A 16 -10.79 2.41 6.67
CA CYS A 16 -11.71 1.80 5.69
C CYS A 16 -11.21 0.45 5.16
N GLY A 17 -12.10 -0.53 4.98
CA GLY A 17 -11.76 -1.81 4.33
C GLY A 17 -11.55 -1.68 2.81
N LEU A 18 -10.53 -2.37 2.30
CA LEU A 18 -10.16 -2.46 0.90
C LEU A 18 -10.16 -3.91 0.41
N THR A 19 -10.64 -4.13 -0.80
CA THR A 19 -10.29 -5.29 -1.62
C THR A 19 -9.21 -4.89 -2.62
N LEU A 20 -8.04 -5.51 -2.51
CA LEU A 20 -6.92 -5.32 -3.42
C LEU A 20 -6.95 -6.38 -4.52
N THR A 21 -6.67 -5.99 -5.76
CA THR A 21 -6.37 -6.91 -6.86
C THR A 21 -4.85 -6.99 -7.00
N ILE A 22 -4.30 -8.20 -7.02
CA ILE A 22 -2.85 -8.46 -7.03
C ILE A 22 -2.51 -9.31 -8.25
N SER A 23 -1.52 -8.86 -9.03
CA SER A 23 -0.95 -9.61 -10.15
C SER A 23 0.57 -9.50 -10.09
N ASP A 24 1.28 -10.60 -10.32
CA ASP A 24 2.75 -10.66 -10.35
C ASP A 24 3.42 -10.01 -9.12
N GLY A 25 2.83 -10.22 -7.94
CA GLY A 25 3.32 -9.67 -6.68
C GLY A 25 3.07 -8.18 -6.47
N ARG A 26 2.34 -7.52 -7.38
CA ARG A 26 2.05 -6.08 -7.33
C ARG A 26 0.56 -5.83 -7.17
N VAL A 27 0.20 -4.80 -6.41
CA VAL A 27 -1.19 -4.33 -6.34
C VAL A 27 -1.52 -3.61 -7.64
N THR A 28 -2.48 -4.12 -8.41
CA THR A 28 -2.91 -3.53 -9.68
C THR A 28 -4.25 -2.79 -9.58
N GLY A 29 -4.88 -2.81 -8.40
CA GLY A 29 -6.08 -2.05 -8.14
C GLY A 29 -6.54 -2.16 -6.69
N ALA A 30 -7.24 -1.13 -6.23
CA ALA A 30 -7.87 -1.08 -4.92
C ALA A 30 -9.32 -0.61 -5.05
N ARG A 31 -10.24 -1.30 -4.41
CA ARG A 31 -11.64 -0.89 -4.27
C ARG A 31 -12.07 -1.02 -2.81
N GLY A 32 -13.12 -0.31 -2.43
CA GLY A 32 -13.70 -0.48 -1.10
C GLY A 32 -14.28 -1.88 -0.95
N ASP A 33 -14.00 -2.51 0.18
CA ASP A 33 -14.62 -3.79 0.55
C ASP A 33 -16.08 -3.54 0.94
N ARG A 34 -17.02 -4.12 0.18
CA ARG A 34 -18.46 -3.96 0.39
C ARG A 34 -18.94 -4.60 1.69
N GLU A 35 -18.24 -5.62 2.16
CA GLU A 35 -18.60 -6.37 3.37
C GLU A 35 -17.97 -5.78 4.64
N ASP A 36 -17.06 -4.80 4.49
CA ASP A 36 -16.42 -4.14 5.63
C ASP A 36 -17.47 -3.58 6.60
N VAL A 37 -17.24 -3.79 7.90
CA VAL A 37 -18.20 -3.44 8.95
C VAL A 37 -18.40 -1.95 9.11
N PHE A 38 -17.36 -1.16 8.81
CA PHE A 38 -17.34 0.28 9.01
C PHE A 38 -17.64 1.03 7.71
N SER A 39 -16.84 0.79 6.66
CA SER A 39 -16.87 1.60 5.44
C SER A 39 -17.92 1.16 4.43
N LYS A 40 -18.41 -0.09 4.49
CA LYS A 40 -19.45 -0.63 3.60
C LYS A 40 -19.17 -0.38 2.10
N GLY A 41 -17.90 -0.47 1.72
CA GLY A 41 -17.43 -0.25 0.36
C GLY A 41 -17.15 1.20 -0.03
N PHE A 42 -17.44 2.17 0.85
CA PHE A 42 -17.13 3.58 0.61
C PHE A 42 -15.67 3.89 0.96
N ILE A 43 -14.95 4.47 0.01
CA ILE A 43 -13.57 4.90 0.19
C ILE A 43 -13.35 6.29 -0.41
N CYS A 44 -12.41 7.05 0.13
CA CYS A 44 -12.00 8.33 -0.44
C CYS A 44 -10.98 8.15 -1.59
N PRO A 45 -10.67 9.20 -2.37
CA PRO A 45 -9.70 9.11 -3.46
C PRO A 45 -8.33 8.57 -3.04
N LYS A 46 -7.88 8.86 -1.80
CA LYS A 46 -6.61 8.33 -1.27
C LYS A 46 -6.59 6.79 -1.27
N GLY A 47 -7.68 6.16 -0.83
CA GLY A 47 -7.77 4.69 -0.78
C GLY A 47 -7.90 4.08 -2.18
N ALA A 48 -8.57 4.78 -3.11
CA ALA A 48 -8.68 4.33 -4.49
C ALA A 48 -7.33 4.33 -5.21
N SER A 49 -6.44 5.28 -4.85
CA SER A 49 -5.08 5.41 -5.39
C SER A 49 -4.02 4.58 -4.64
N PHE A 50 -4.42 3.56 -3.88
CA PHE A 50 -3.48 2.75 -3.09
C PHE A 50 -2.47 2.00 -3.97
N ALA A 51 -2.90 1.54 -5.15
CA ALA A 51 -2.04 0.81 -6.06
C ALA A 51 -0.86 1.67 -6.54
N GLU A 52 -1.11 2.93 -6.89
CA GLU A 52 -0.08 3.86 -7.32
C GLU A 52 0.96 4.12 -6.22
N LEU A 53 0.51 4.29 -4.97
CA LEU A 53 1.41 4.54 -3.84
C LEU A 53 2.24 3.30 -3.45
N ASP A 54 1.65 2.10 -3.45
CA ASP A 54 2.38 0.85 -3.15
C ASP A 54 3.48 0.57 -4.19
N ASN A 55 3.24 1.02 -5.43
CA ASN A 55 4.11 0.83 -6.58
C ASN A 55 4.99 2.04 -6.93
N ASP A 56 5.05 3.06 -6.07
CA ASP A 56 5.83 4.27 -6.31
C ASP A 56 7.29 3.92 -6.64
N PRO A 57 7.86 4.43 -7.75
CA PRO A 57 9.23 4.13 -8.16
C PRO A 57 10.29 4.58 -7.13
N ASP A 58 9.96 5.56 -6.30
CA ASP A 58 10.87 6.10 -5.28
C ASP A 58 10.72 5.39 -3.92
N ARG A 59 9.91 4.32 -3.85
CA ARG A 59 9.73 3.53 -2.62
C ARG A 59 11.06 2.98 -2.10
N LEU A 60 11.33 3.22 -0.82
CA LEU A 60 12.53 2.69 -0.16
C LEU A 60 12.49 1.15 -0.13
N THR A 61 13.52 0.53 -0.71
CA THR A 61 13.67 -0.94 -0.80
C THR A 61 14.81 -1.48 0.06
N ARG A 62 15.68 -0.61 0.58
CA ARG A 62 16.86 -0.97 1.37
C ARG A 62 17.06 -0.01 2.54
N PRO A 63 17.66 -0.46 3.65
CA PRO A 63 18.09 0.43 4.73
C PRO A 63 19.06 1.50 4.23
N LEU A 64 18.93 2.72 4.74
CA LEU A 64 19.85 3.82 4.48
C LEU A 64 20.47 4.28 5.80
N VAL A 65 21.80 4.35 5.85
CA VAL A 65 22.57 4.79 7.02
C VAL A 65 23.36 6.04 6.66
N ARG A 66 23.45 6.99 7.60
CA ARG A 66 24.24 8.21 7.39
C ARG A 66 25.74 7.93 7.60
N ARG A 67 26.55 8.22 6.59
CA ARG A 67 28.03 8.16 6.63
C ARG A 67 28.57 9.47 6.04
N ASP A 68 29.40 10.17 6.78
CA ASP A 68 29.99 11.45 6.37
C ASP A 68 28.97 12.48 5.82
N GLY A 69 27.80 12.54 6.47
CA GLY A 69 26.71 13.43 6.10
C GLY A 69 25.79 12.93 4.98
N GLN A 70 26.18 11.89 4.23
CA GLN A 70 25.39 11.32 3.13
C GLN A 70 24.64 10.05 3.54
N LEU A 71 23.47 9.80 2.93
CA LEU A 71 22.75 8.53 3.10
C LEU A 71 23.36 7.49 2.14
N THR A 72 23.73 6.33 2.66
CA THR A 72 24.30 5.21 1.90
C THR A 72 23.51 3.94 2.21
N GLU A 73 23.31 3.09 1.20
CA GLU A 73 22.65 1.80 1.38
C GLU A 73 23.41 0.90 2.36
N ALA A 74 22.64 0.13 3.13
CA ALA A 74 23.12 -0.92 4.01
C ALA A 74 22.33 -2.22 3.80
N ASN A 75 22.81 -3.30 4.43
CA ASN A 75 22.09 -4.55 4.65
C ASN A 75 21.21 -4.44 5.92
N TRP A 76 20.38 -5.46 6.14
CA TRP A 76 19.52 -5.55 7.32
C TRP A 76 20.20 -6.16 8.56
N ASP A 77 21.34 -6.85 8.39
CA ASP A 77 22.19 -7.36 9.48
C ASP A 77 23.17 -6.28 9.98
#